data_AF-A0A817TJK1-F1
#
_entry.id   AF-A0A817TJK1-F1
#
_cell.length_a   1.000
_cell.length_b   1.000
_cell.length_c   1.000
_cell.angle_alpha   90.00
_cell.angle_beta   90.00
_cell.angle_gamma   90.00
#
_symmetry.space_group_name_H-M   'P 1'
#
loop_
_entity.id
_entity.type
_entity.pdbx_description
1 polymer ?
#
loop_
_entity_poly.entity_id
_entity_poly.type
_entity_poly.pdbx_seq_one_letter_code
_entity_poly.pdbx_strand_id
1 'polypeptide(L)'
;MPQYIMERLRPSQSESELPHLYYNPKDHKIGEPLRPIVSGIKSPLAKLSSFLDKIIRPLFDKHTHYALSNSITFLKYLKEFKTTTETNLYTFDITDLYTMIPQKEAVLAICEFLGRHGYKKVQGLSINTIKNMFLHVLENSFFVLQLPGMKPKFYQQIRGGAMGSACTQVLADVYVKKWESKFVEQQKQQEQLYFRFRDDVFFTTTLPPQQIERNLTELNEKDHNIKITWESGRKIDYLDVTVNIEIPNFRTTVFRKLAAKPYVLPFHSSHPQHVTRNIPYAAAHRATRICSHPEDLKIELDKIRIMLLLNKYPPKFIDKHTGRFFRDTTGTQTTELL
;
A
#
# COMPACT_ATOMS: atom_id res chain seq x y z
N MET A 1 4.56 -22.94 -23.24
CA MET A 1 5.33 -21.76 -22.80
C MET A 1 6.55 -21.64 -23.72
N PRO A 2 6.94 -20.45 -24.19
CA PRO A 2 8.19 -20.28 -24.95
C PRO A 2 9.42 -20.81 -24.18
N GLN A 3 10.35 -21.46 -24.88
CA GLN A 3 11.50 -22.13 -24.26
C GLN A 3 12.39 -21.19 -23.44
N TYR A 4 12.64 -19.98 -23.96
CA TYR A 4 13.46 -18.97 -23.25
C TYR A 4 12.86 -18.55 -21.90
N ILE A 5 11.54 -18.63 -21.73
CA ILE A 5 10.87 -18.34 -20.45
C ILE A 5 11.09 -19.53 -19.51
N MET A 6 10.91 -20.76 -19.99
CA MET A 6 11.14 -21.97 -19.19
C MET A 6 12.55 -22.02 -18.61
N GLU A 7 13.56 -21.74 -19.42
CA GLU A 7 14.96 -21.73 -18.97
C GLU A 7 15.23 -20.68 -17.89
N ARG A 8 14.63 -19.48 -18.02
CA ARG A 8 14.75 -18.40 -17.04
C ARG A 8 14.02 -18.68 -15.72
N LEU A 9 12.88 -19.39 -15.79
CA LEU A 9 12.06 -19.69 -14.63
C LEU A 9 12.48 -20.97 -13.91
N ARG A 10 13.37 -21.78 -14.50
CA ARG A 10 13.86 -23.01 -13.89
C ARG A 10 14.55 -22.68 -12.55
N PRO A 11 14.12 -23.30 -11.43
CA PRO A 11 14.79 -23.14 -10.15
C PRO A 11 16.15 -23.82 -10.19
N SER A 12 17.13 -23.23 -9.50
CA SER A 12 18.44 -23.85 -9.31
C SER A 12 18.36 -24.79 -8.11
N GLN A 13 18.66 -26.07 -8.30
CA GLN A 13 18.59 -27.07 -7.24
C GLN A 13 19.59 -26.77 -6.10
N SER A 14 20.76 -26.20 -6.43
CA SER A 14 21.80 -25.87 -5.45
C SER A 14 21.52 -24.59 -4.67
N GLU A 15 20.66 -23.70 -5.18
CA GLU A 15 20.34 -22.41 -4.55
C GLU A 15 18.96 -22.39 -3.90
N SER A 16 18.12 -23.39 -4.18
CA SER A 16 16.75 -23.40 -3.71
C SER A 16 16.66 -23.76 -2.23
N GLU A 17 15.98 -22.91 -1.47
CA GLU A 17 15.71 -23.12 -0.06
C GLU A 17 14.20 -23.13 0.18
N LEU A 18 13.76 -23.91 1.16
CA LEU A 18 12.38 -23.89 1.60
C LEU A 18 12.08 -22.52 2.24
N PRO A 19 10.98 -21.85 1.88
CA PRO A 19 10.58 -20.62 2.55
C PRO A 19 10.40 -20.81 4.05
N HIS A 20 10.69 -19.77 4.85
CA HIS A 20 10.48 -19.81 6.29
C HIS A 20 9.55 -18.70 6.77
N LEU A 21 8.75 -19.01 7.78
CA LEU A 21 7.85 -18.07 8.44
C LEU A 21 8.61 -17.33 9.55
N TYR A 22 8.56 -16.00 9.52
CA TYR A 22 9.05 -15.14 10.59
C TYR A 22 8.01 -14.06 10.91
N TYR A 23 8.24 -13.30 11.98
CA TYR A 23 7.29 -12.33 12.48
C TYR A 23 7.93 -10.96 12.63
N ASN A 24 7.26 -9.92 12.12
CA ASN A 24 7.63 -8.53 12.36
C ASN A 24 6.66 -7.88 13.34
N PRO A 25 7.12 -7.16 14.38
CA PRO A 25 6.24 -6.42 15.25
C PRO A 25 5.56 -5.26 14.52
N LYS A 26 4.27 -5.04 14.77
CA LYS A 26 3.57 -3.81 14.38
C LYS A 26 3.73 -2.78 15.51
N ASP A 27 4.92 -2.20 15.59
CA ASP A 27 5.36 -1.19 16.58
C ASP A 27 4.46 0.06 16.71
N HIS A 28 3.63 0.32 15.71
CA HIS A 28 2.66 1.41 15.65
C HIS A 28 1.25 1.03 16.11
N LYS A 29 1.04 -0.18 16.65
CA LYS A 29 -0.25 -0.63 17.23
C LYS A 29 -0.07 -0.97 18.71
N ILE A 30 -1.10 -0.70 19.52
CA ILE A 30 -1.13 -1.07 20.94
C ILE A 30 -0.93 -2.59 21.06
N GLY A 31 -0.05 -3.01 21.98
CA GLY A 31 0.32 -4.41 22.19
C GLY A 31 1.31 -4.98 21.15
N GLU A 32 1.81 -4.15 20.22
CA GLU A 32 2.83 -4.49 19.22
C GLU A 32 2.60 -5.86 18.53
N PRO A 33 1.39 -6.15 18.00
CA PRO A 33 1.04 -7.46 17.48
C PRO A 33 1.97 -7.89 16.34
N LEU A 34 2.24 -9.19 16.27
CA LEU A 34 3.14 -9.77 15.28
C LEU A 34 2.46 -9.92 13.91
N ARG A 35 3.16 -9.51 12.85
CA ARG A 35 2.79 -9.75 11.45
C ARG A 35 3.57 -10.95 10.91
N PRO A 36 2.91 -12.05 10.52
CA PRO A 36 3.59 -13.17 9.86
C PRO A 36 4.06 -12.78 8.46
N ILE A 37 5.28 -13.18 8.11
CA ILE A 37 5.84 -13.03 6.75
C ILE A 37 6.55 -14.33 6.37
N VAL A 38 6.30 -14.79 5.14
CA VAL A 38 6.99 -15.93 4.56
C VAL A 38 8.15 -15.43 3.71
N SER A 39 9.38 -15.63 4.18
CA SER A 39 10.58 -15.33 3.42
C SER A 39 10.80 -16.42 2.38
N GLY A 40 10.53 -16.09 1.10
CA GLY A 40 10.63 -17.03 -0.02
C GLY A 40 11.62 -16.62 -1.10
N ILE A 41 12.61 -15.75 -0.81
CA ILE A 41 13.52 -15.19 -1.83
C ILE A 41 14.24 -16.29 -2.64
N LYS A 42 14.67 -17.36 -1.96
CA LYS A 42 15.33 -18.52 -2.55
C LYS A 42 14.38 -19.69 -2.82
N SER A 43 13.07 -19.46 -2.74
CA SER A 43 12.08 -20.48 -3.07
C SER A 43 12.23 -20.94 -4.53
N PRO A 44 12.00 -22.23 -4.83
CA PRO A 44 11.84 -22.68 -6.22
C PRO A 44 10.80 -21.87 -7.02
N LEU A 45 9.83 -21.27 -6.35
CA LEU A 45 8.73 -20.51 -6.95
C LEU A 45 8.99 -19.00 -7.01
N ALA A 46 10.10 -18.50 -6.43
CA ALA A 46 10.38 -17.06 -6.32
C ALA A 46 10.45 -16.37 -7.69
N LYS A 47 11.16 -17.01 -8.64
CA LYS A 47 11.31 -16.51 -10.02
C LYS A 47 9.97 -16.50 -10.75
N LEU A 48 9.18 -17.57 -10.60
CA LEU A 48 7.86 -17.70 -11.21
C LEU A 48 6.88 -16.64 -10.67
N SER A 49 6.83 -16.49 -9.34
CA SER A 49 6.03 -15.47 -8.67
C SER A 49 6.40 -14.05 -9.12
N SER A 50 7.70 -13.74 -9.16
CA SER A 50 8.18 -12.43 -9.63
C SER A 50 7.88 -12.18 -11.11
N PHE A 51 7.97 -13.22 -11.94
CA PHE A 51 7.63 -13.14 -13.35
C PHE A 51 6.13 -12.87 -13.58
N LEU A 52 5.25 -13.55 -12.82
CA LEU A 52 3.81 -13.32 -12.89
C LEU A 52 3.43 -11.90 -12.50
N ASP A 53 3.99 -11.36 -11.40
CA ASP A 53 3.80 -9.96 -11.04
C ASP A 53 4.28 -9.03 -12.16
N LYS A 54 5.50 -9.24 -12.67
CA LYS A 54 6.10 -8.43 -13.73
C LYS A 54 5.25 -8.33 -15.01
N ILE A 55 4.56 -9.40 -15.39
CA ILE A 55 3.76 -9.39 -16.63
C ILE A 55 2.32 -8.89 -16.42
N ILE A 56 1.75 -9.04 -15.22
CA ILE A 56 0.36 -8.63 -14.94
C ILE A 56 0.29 -7.21 -14.38
N ARG A 57 1.22 -6.82 -13.51
CA ARG A 57 1.22 -5.52 -12.82
C ARG A 57 1.08 -4.33 -13.78
N PRO A 58 1.86 -4.22 -14.87
CA PRO A 58 1.71 -3.09 -15.79
C PRO A 58 0.34 -3.04 -16.48
N LEU A 59 -0.30 -4.19 -16.70
CA LEU A 59 -1.64 -4.26 -17.28
C LEU A 59 -2.68 -3.80 -16.25
N PHE A 60 -2.55 -4.24 -15.00
CA PHE A 60 -3.43 -3.82 -13.92
C PHE A 60 -3.38 -2.30 -13.71
N ASP A 61 -2.17 -1.74 -13.60
CA ASP A 61 -1.95 -0.30 -13.37
C ASP A 61 -2.50 0.53 -14.54
N LYS A 62 -2.36 0.03 -15.77
CA LYS A 62 -2.93 0.66 -16.98
C LYS A 62 -4.46 0.78 -16.93
N HIS A 63 -5.15 -0.19 -16.33
CA HIS A 63 -6.63 -0.28 -16.35
C HIS A 63 -7.28 0.09 -15.02
N THR A 64 -6.51 0.55 -14.03
CA THR A 64 -6.99 0.76 -12.66
C THR A 64 -6.39 2.02 -12.03
N HIS A 65 -6.66 3.18 -12.63
CA HIS A 65 -6.06 4.45 -12.21
C HIS A 65 -6.41 4.90 -10.78
N TYR A 66 -7.53 4.43 -10.24
CA TYR A 66 -7.95 4.71 -8.87
C TYR A 66 -7.19 3.84 -7.83
N ALA A 67 -6.48 2.79 -8.27
CA ALA A 67 -5.56 2.04 -7.43
C ALA A 67 -4.22 2.79 -7.39
N LEU A 68 -3.96 3.46 -6.28
CA LEU A 68 -2.82 4.34 -6.09
C LEU A 68 -1.56 3.56 -5.73
N SER A 69 -0.42 4.09 -6.16
CA SER A 69 0.92 3.61 -5.77
C SER A 69 1.59 4.47 -4.70
N ASN A 70 1.08 5.69 -4.46
CA ASN A 70 1.55 6.61 -3.43
C ASN A 70 0.53 7.75 -3.20
N SER A 71 0.74 8.53 -2.14
CA SER A 71 -0.12 9.66 -1.77
C SER A 71 0.02 10.91 -2.65
N ILE A 72 0.95 10.95 -3.62
CA ILE A 72 1.14 12.13 -4.48
C ILE A 72 -0.06 12.31 -5.41
N THR A 73 -0.48 11.23 -6.08
CA THR A 73 -1.64 11.26 -6.97
C THR A 73 -2.92 11.57 -6.19
N PHE A 74 -3.06 11.00 -4.98
CA PHE A 74 -4.16 11.30 -4.06
C PHE A 74 -4.31 12.80 -3.79
N LEU A 75 -3.22 13.46 -3.36
CA LEU A 75 -3.24 14.88 -3.03
C LEU A 75 -3.57 15.77 -4.23
N LYS A 76 -3.20 15.37 -5.45
CA LYS A 76 -3.57 16.12 -6.67
C LYS A 76 -5.09 16.11 -6.88
N TYR A 77 -5.70 14.94 -6.82
CA TYR A 77 -7.15 14.82 -6.97
C TYR A 77 -7.93 15.54 -5.86
N LEU A 78 -7.43 15.51 -4.61
CA LEU A 78 -8.04 16.30 -3.53
C LEU A 78 -8.04 17.81 -3.83
N LYS A 79 -6.99 18.35 -4.45
CA LYS A 79 -6.92 19.79 -4.79
C LYS A 79 -7.92 20.19 -5.88
N GLU A 80 -8.21 19.28 -6.80
CA GLU A 80 -9.12 19.52 -7.93
C GLU A 80 -10.59 19.36 -7.53
N PHE A 81 -10.88 18.46 -6.58
CA PHE A 81 -12.23 18.17 -6.13
C PHE A 81 -12.81 19.31 -5.26
N LYS A 82 -14.06 19.68 -5.52
CA LYS A 82 -14.78 20.71 -4.75
C LYS A 82 -15.74 20.09 -3.76
N THR A 83 -15.59 20.46 -2.50
CA THR A 83 -16.41 19.97 -1.40
C THR A 83 -17.63 20.85 -1.18
N THR A 84 -18.70 20.25 -0.69
CA THR A 84 -19.96 20.92 -0.34
C THR A 84 -20.34 20.62 1.11
N THR A 85 -21.45 21.20 1.56
CA THR A 85 -22.05 20.88 2.87
C THR A 85 -22.50 19.42 2.95
N GLU A 86 -22.83 18.80 1.83
CA GLU A 86 -23.29 17.42 1.72
C GLU A 86 -22.14 16.41 1.60
N THR A 87 -20.92 16.86 1.26
CA THR A 87 -19.76 15.98 1.17
C THR A 87 -19.44 15.36 2.52
N ASN A 88 -19.28 14.04 2.53
CA ASN A 88 -18.78 13.23 3.64
C ASN A 88 -17.56 12.42 3.18
N LEU A 89 -16.65 12.17 4.13
CA LEU A 89 -15.48 11.32 3.91
C LEU A 89 -15.72 9.94 4.50
N TYR A 90 -15.26 8.92 3.78
CA TYR A 90 -15.26 7.55 4.25
C TYR A 90 -13.92 6.89 3.94
N THR A 91 -13.49 6.02 4.85
CA THR A 91 -12.41 5.08 4.61
C THR A 91 -12.87 3.69 5.00
N PHE A 92 -12.32 2.67 4.35
CA PHE A 92 -12.43 1.31 4.86
C PHE A 92 -11.15 0.52 4.62
N ASP A 93 -10.84 -0.37 5.55
CA ASP A 93 -9.73 -1.32 5.48
C ASP A 93 -10.27 -2.71 5.11
N ILE A 94 -9.53 -3.44 4.26
CA ILE A 94 -9.84 -4.83 3.94
C ILE A 94 -9.00 -5.76 4.81
N THR A 95 -9.64 -6.35 5.81
CA THR A 95 -9.00 -7.20 6.82
C THR A 95 -8.33 -8.42 6.20
N ASP A 96 -7.06 -8.63 6.55
CA ASP A 96 -6.28 -9.84 6.24
C ASP A 96 -6.29 -10.24 4.75
N LEU A 97 -6.38 -9.24 3.86
CA LEU A 97 -6.55 -9.39 2.42
C LEU A 97 -5.72 -10.54 1.83
N TYR A 98 -4.39 -10.48 1.95
CA TYR A 98 -3.51 -11.48 1.33
C TYR A 98 -3.71 -12.90 1.84
N THR A 99 -4.01 -13.07 3.12
CA THR A 99 -4.16 -14.39 3.75
C THR A 99 -5.56 -14.97 3.56
N MET A 100 -6.55 -14.14 3.24
CA MET A 100 -7.94 -14.57 3.14
C MET A 100 -8.46 -14.72 1.72
N ILE A 101 -7.86 -14.08 0.72
CA ILE A 101 -8.35 -14.15 -0.66
C ILE A 101 -8.56 -15.60 -1.14
N PRO A 102 -9.73 -15.91 -1.72
CA PRO A 102 -10.02 -17.24 -2.26
C PRO A 102 -9.16 -17.50 -3.51
N GLN A 103 -8.27 -18.50 -3.43
CA GLN A 103 -7.21 -18.73 -4.41
C GLN A 103 -7.75 -18.96 -5.83
N LYS A 104 -8.73 -19.86 -6.00
CA LYS A 104 -9.25 -20.24 -7.34
C LYS A 104 -9.97 -19.06 -7.99
N GLU A 105 -10.82 -18.40 -7.23
CA GLU A 105 -11.64 -17.25 -7.61
C GLU A 105 -10.75 -16.06 -7.99
N ALA A 106 -9.66 -15.83 -7.26
CA ALA A 106 -8.69 -14.80 -7.57
C ALA A 106 -7.93 -15.08 -8.87
N VAL A 107 -7.56 -16.33 -9.14
CA VAL A 107 -6.95 -16.70 -10.44
C VAL A 107 -7.96 -16.56 -11.57
N LEU A 108 -9.24 -16.88 -11.35
CA LEU A 108 -10.29 -16.61 -12.32
C LEU A 108 -10.47 -15.11 -12.56
N ALA A 109 -10.37 -14.28 -11.52
CA ALA A 109 -10.40 -12.83 -11.67
C ALA A 109 -9.27 -12.29 -12.57
N ILE A 110 -8.06 -12.88 -12.50
CA ILE A 110 -6.97 -12.58 -13.46
C ILE A 110 -7.38 -12.92 -14.89
N CYS A 111 -7.97 -14.09 -15.09
CA CYS A 111 -8.40 -14.54 -16.43
C CYS A 111 -9.47 -13.63 -17.01
N GLU A 112 -10.49 -13.28 -16.20
CA GLU A 112 -11.56 -12.36 -16.57
C GLU A 112 -11.03 -10.96 -16.85
N PHE A 113 -10.13 -10.46 -16.01
CA PHE A 113 -9.48 -9.17 -16.20
C PHE A 113 -8.76 -9.11 -17.55
N LEU A 114 -7.92 -10.10 -17.86
CA LEU A 114 -7.22 -10.17 -19.13
C LEU A 114 -8.19 -10.25 -20.32
N GLY A 115 -9.21 -11.12 -20.22
CA GLY A 115 -10.22 -11.29 -21.27
C GLY A 115 -11.03 -10.04 -21.54
N ARG A 116 -11.53 -9.37 -20.49
CA ARG A 116 -12.32 -8.12 -20.60
C ARG A 116 -11.56 -6.98 -21.26
N HIS A 117 -10.24 -6.92 -21.07
CA HIS A 117 -9.38 -5.92 -21.70
C HIS A 117 -8.77 -6.38 -23.04
N GLY A 118 -9.27 -7.47 -23.63
CA GLY A 118 -8.92 -7.92 -24.98
C GLY A 118 -7.58 -8.67 -25.08
N TYR A 119 -6.93 -9.00 -23.96
CA TYR A 119 -5.66 -9.72 -23.97
C TYR A 119 -5.87 -11.21 -24.25
N LYS A 120 -5.55 -11.66 -25.47
CA LYS A 120 -5.53 -13.11 -25.79
C LYS A 120 -4.26 -13.81 -25.31
N LYS A 121 -3.15 -13.06 -25.28
CA LYS A 121 -1.84 -13.49 -24.79
C LYS A 121 -1.14 -12.35 -24.06
N VAL A 122 -0.31 -12.67 -23.08
CA VAL A 122 0.60 -11.72 -22.40
C VAL A 122 2.01 -12.27 -22.50
N GLN A 123 2.94 -11.51 -23.09
CA GLN A 123 4.32 -11.97 -23.32
C GLN A 123 4.40 -13.33 -24.06
N GLY A 124 3.48 -13.55 -25.01
CA GLY A 124 3.37 -14.80 -25.76
C GLY A 124 2.71 -15.98 -25.02
N LEU A 125 2.32 -15.81 -23.75
CA LEU A 125 1.62 -16.81 -22.94
C LEU A 125 0.10 -16.68 -23.11
N SER A 126 -0.60 -17.78 -23.30
CA SER A 126 -2.08 -17.77 -23.26
C SER A 126 -2.58 -17.50 -21.85
N ILE A 127 -3.81 -17.00 -21.72
CA ILE A 127 -4.48 -16.84 -20.43
C ILE A 127 -4.46 -18.16 -19.64
N ASN A 128 -4.72 -19.29 -20.30
CA ASN A 128 -4.71 -20.60 -19.65
C ASN A 128 -3.33 -21.00 -19.11
N THR A 129 -2.24 -20.65 -19.81
CA THR A 129 -0.89 -20.85 -19.29
C THR A 129 -0.65 -19.98 -18.05
N ILE A 130 -1.05 -18.71 -18.07
CA ILE A 130 -0.92 -17.80 -16.93
C ILE A 130 -1.73 -18.31 -15.73
N LYS A 131 -2.97 -18.75 -15.96
CA LYS A 131 -3.83 -19.40 -14.96
C LYS A 131 -3.11 -20.55 -14.27
N ASN A 132 -2.56 -21.49 -15.05
CA ASN A 132 -1.88 -22.66 -14.50
C ASN A 132 -0.61 -22.29 -13.73
N MET A 133 0.11 -21.25 -14.17
CA MET A 133 1.28 -20.75 -13.45
C MET A 133 0.91 -20.15 -12.09
N PHE A 134 -0.18 -19.37 -12.00
CA PHE A 134 -0.67 -18.86 -10.72
C PHE A 134 -1.11 -19.99 -9.79
N LEU A 135 -1.90 -20.95 -10.30
CA LEU A 135 -2.32 -22.12 -9.52
C LEU A 135 -1.11 -22.90 -9.01
N HIS A 136 -0.11 -23.12 -9.87
CA HIS A 136 1.11 -23.81 -9.47
C HIS A 136 1.84 -23.11 -8.32
N VAL A 137 1.95 -21.77 -8.34
CA VAL A 137 2.56 -21.02 -7.22
C VAL A 137 1.74 -21.15 -5.93
N LEU A 138 0.42 -21.03 -6.02
CA LEU A 138 -0.46 -21.05 -4.84
C LEU A 138 -0.55 -22.45 -4.21
N GLU A 139 -0.71 -23.49 -5.03
CA GLU A 139 -0.82 -24.88 -4.58
C GLU A 139 0.49 -25.40 -4.00
N ASN A 140 1.64 -24.85 -4.41
CA ASN A 140 2.97 -25.27 -3.94
C ASN A 140 3.59 -24.26 -2.95
N SER A 141 2.76 -23.45 -2.30
CA SER A 141 3.20 -22.49 -1.28
C SER A 141 3.45 -23.18 0.06
N PHE A 142 4.59 -23.86 0.18
CA PHE A 142 5.06 -24.50 1.41
C PHE A 142 6.07 -23.63 2.17
N PHE A 143 6.04 -23.69 3.49
CA PHE A 143 7.02 -23.00 4.35
C PHE A 143 7.26 -23.73 5.67
N VAL A 144 8.41 -23.45 6.28
CA VAL A 144 8.81 -23.98 7.60
C VAL A 144 8.63 -22.93 8.68
N LEU A 145 8.13 -23.36 9.85
CA LEU A 145 8.20 -22.61 11.09
C LEU A 145 9.24 -23.26 11.99
N GLN A 146 10.28 -22.48 12.34
CA GLN A 146 11.33 -22.89 13.25
C GLN A 146 11.34 -21.95 14.45
N LEU A 147 10.92 -22.47 15.61
CA LEU A 147 10.99 -21.75 16.89
C LEU A 147 12.15 -22.27 17.74
N PRO A 148 12.78 -21.43 18.58
CA PRO A 148 13.85 -21.86 19.48
C PRO A 148 13.41 -23.02 20.37
N GLY A 149 14.23 -24.07 20.47
CA GLY A 149 13.94 -25.25 21.29
C GLY A 149 12.85 -26.18 20.74
N MET A 150 12.30 -25.93 19.55
CA MET A 150 11.27 -26.78 18.92
C MET A 150 11.79 -27.43 17.64
N LYS A 151 11.25 -28.62 17.31
CA LYS A 151 11.48 -29.24 15.99
C LYS A 151 10.82 -28.42 14.87
N PRO A 152 11.42 -28.32 13.68
CA PRO A 152 10.81 -27.62 12.55
C PRO A 152 9.45 -28.20 12.20
N LYS A 153 8.47 -27.32 11.94
CA LYS A 153 7.14 -27.70 11.46
C LYS A 153 6.92 -27.17 10.05
N PHE A 154 6.36 -28.01 9.19
CA PHE A 154 6.13 -27.71 7.78
C PHE A 154 4.65 -27.45 7.55
N TYR A 155 4.35 -26.41 6.79
CA TYR A 155 2.98 -25.97 6.50
C TYR A 155 2.81 -25.68 5.02
N GLN A 156 1.57 -25.85 4.55
CA GLN A 156 1.13 -25.45 3.23
C GLN A 156 0.09 -24.34 3.38
N GLN A 157 0.20 -23.30 2.55
CA GLN A 157 -0.82 -22.26 2.51
C GLN A 157 -2.02 -22.69 1.67
N ILE A 158 -3.12 -23.03 2.33
CA ILE A 158 -4.36 -23.51 1.69
C ILE A 158 -5.36 -22.40 1.35
N ARG A 159 -5.14 -21.16 1.84
CA ARG A 159 -5.99 -19.98 1.61
C ARG A 159 -5.12 -18.73 1.44
N GLY A 160 -5.58 -17.78 0.62
CA GLY A 160 -4.81 -16.59 0.31
C GLY A 160 -3.52 -16.90 -0.43
N GLY A 161 -2.57 -15.98 -0.39
CA GLY A 161 -1.20 -16.19 -0.83
C GLY A 161 -0.19 -15.77 0.24
N ALA A 162 1.02 -16.30 0.13
CA ALA A 162 2.07 -16.03 1.09
C ALA A 162 2.41 -14.53 1.14
N MET A 163 2.31 -13.93 2.32
CA MET A 163 2.79 -12.57 2.57
C MET A 163 4.31 -12.57 2.38
N GLY A 164 4.78 -12.15 1.20
CA GLY A 164 6.18 -12.25 0.77
C GLY A 164 6.34 -12.78 -0.66
N SER A 165 5.31 -13.41 -1.22
CA SER A 165 5.26 -13.78 -2.63
C SER A 165 4.91 -12.56 -3.49
N ALA A 166 5.69 -12.31 -4.54
CA ALA A 166 5.49 -11.18 -5.45
C ALA A 166 4.13 -11.23 -6.16
N CYS A 167 3.74 -12.38 -6.72
CA CYS A 167 2.49 -12.52 -7.46
C CYS A 167 1.23 -12.42 -6.58
N THR A 168 1.34 -12.69 -5.28
CA THR A 168 0.20 -12.57 -4.34
C THR A 168 -0.33 -11.14 -4.30
N GLN A 169 0.54 -10.16 -4.48
CA GLN A 169 0.16 -8.75 -4.50
C GLN A 169 -0.75 -8.41 -5.69
N VAL A 170 -0.32 -8.75 -6.92
CA VAL A 170 -1.13 -8.48 -8.12
C VAL A 170 -2.39 -9.33 -8.18
N LEU A 171 -2.32 -10.56 -7.65
CA LEU A 171 -3.48 -11.43 -7.53
C LEU A 171 -4.55 -10.77 -6.64
N ALA A 172 -4.15 -10.24 -5.49
CA ALA A 172 -5.04 -9.53 -4.59
C ALA A 172 -5.63 -8.27 -5.23
N ASP A 173 -4.80 -7.44 -5.84
CA ASP A 173 -5.25 -6.19 -6.45
C ASP A 173 -6.29 -6.41 -7.56
N VAL A 174 -6.09 -7.43 -8.40
CA VAL A 174 -7.03 -7.79 -9.47
C VAL A 174 -8.31 -8.38 -8.92
N TYR A 175 -8.22 -9.23 -7.89
CA TYR A 175 -9.41 -9.78 -7.25
C TYR A 175 -10.25 -8.68 -6.56
N VAL A 176 -9.61 -7.77 -5.82
CA VAL A 176 -10.29 -6.63 -5.19
C VAL A 176 -10.91 -5.72 -6.25
N LYS A 177 -10.23 -5.48 -7.39
CA LYS A 177 -10.82 -4.75 -8.53
C LYS A 177 -12.14 -5.37 -9.01
N LYS A 178 -12.22 -6.70 -9.09
CA LYS A 178 -13.46 -7.39 -9.46
C LYS A 178 -14.53 -7.24 -8.37
N TRP A 179 -14.15 -7.36 -7.10
CA TRP A 179 -15.06 -7.28 -5.96
C TRP A 179 -15.65 -5.86 -5.76
N GLU A 180 -14.83 -4.82 -5.92
CA GLU A 180 -15.20 -3.41 -5.75
C GLU A 180 -15.87 -2.79 -6.98
N SER A 181 -15.88 -3.46 -8.15
CA SER A 181 -16.19 -2.84 -9.44
C SER A 181 -17.50 -2.07 -9.47
N LYS A 182 -18.60 -2.67 -9.00
CA LYS A 182 -19.93 -2.02 -8.94
C LYS A 182 -19.93 -0.79 -8.03
N PHE A 183 -19.22 -0.87 -6.91
CA PHE A 183 -19.14 0.24 -5.95
C PHE A 183 -18.35 1.41 -6.55
N VAL A 184 -17.23 1.12 -7.22
CA VAL A 184 -16.43 2.13 -7.93
C VAL A 184 -17.20 2.77 -9.07
N GLU A 185 -17.95 1.97 -9.84
CA GLU A 185 -18.82 2.49 -10.92
C GLU A 185 -19.89 3.45 -10.38
N GLN A 186 -20.50 3.14 -9.24
CA GLN A 186 -21.45 4.03 -8.57
C GLN A 186 -20.79 5.35 -8.12
N GLN A 187 -19.61 5.29 -7.49
CA GLN A 187 -18.89 6.51 -7.09
C GLN A 187 -18.54 7.38 -8.31
N LYS A 188 -18.11 6.75 -9.41
CA LYS A 188 -17.80 7.45 -10.65
C LYS A 188 -19.03 8.12 -11.25
N GLN A 189 -20.19 7.47 -11.24
CA GLN A 189 -21.45 8.03 -11.73
C GLN A 189 -21.92 9.23 -10.90
N GLN A 190 -21.59 9.27 -9.61
CA GLN A 190 -21.89 10.37 -8.69
C GLN A 190 -20.80 11.45 -8.66
N GLU A 191 -19.83 11.37 -9.57
CA GLU A 191 -18.67 12.27 -9.64
C GLU A 191 -17.89 12.36 -8.32
N GLN A 192 -17.90 11.28 -7.53
CA GLN A 192 -17.20 11.20 -6.25
C GLN A 192 -15.79 10.62 -6.40
N LEU A 193 -14.91 10.98 -5.46
CA LEU A 193 -13.58 10.41 -5.38
C LEU A 193 -13.65 8.98 -4.88
N TYR A 194 -12.87 8.08 -5.48
CA TYR A 194 -12.60 6.75 -4.96
C TYR A 194 -11.13 6.42 -5.19
N PHE A 195 -10.42 6.05 -4.14
CA PHE A 195 -9.01 5.69 -4.19
C PHE A 195 -8.75 4.46 -3.33
N ARG A 196 -7.93 3.56 -3.85
CA ARG A 196 -7.47 2.39 -3.11
C ARG A 196 -5.96 2.31 -3.12
N PHE A 197 -5.36 2.05 -1.97
CA PHE A 197 -3.96 1.72 -1.83
C PHE A 197 -3.92 0.37 -1.13
N ARG A 198 -3.74 -0.69 -1.93
CA ARG A 198 -3.72 -2.07 -1.42
C ARG A 198 -5.04 -2.43 -0.73
N ASP A 199 -5.03 -2.55 0.60
CA ASP A 199 -6.14 -2.85 1.51
C ASP A 199 -6.87 -1.58 2.02
N ASP A 200 -6.23 -0.41 1.98
CA ASP A 200 -6.82 0.85 2.44
C ASP A 200 -7.60 1.56 1.31
N VAL A 201 -8.88 1.86 1.55
CA VAL A 201 -9.75 2.61 0.63
C VAL A 201 -10.16 3.95 1.23
N PHE A 202 -10.19 4.98 0.39
CA PHE A 202 -10.77 6.30 0.66
C PHE A 202 -11.79 6.64 -0.42
N PHE A 203 -12.92 7.22 -0.03
CA PHE A 203 -13.86 7.79 -0.98
C PHE A 203 -14.65 8.95 -0.38
N THR A 204 -15.20 9.80 -1.25
CA THR A 204 -16.16 10.85 -0.86
C THR A 204 -17.57 10.40 -1.21
N THR A 205 -18.57 10.94 -0.53
CA THR A 205 -19.97 10.75 -0.96
C THR A 205 -20.84 11.93 -0.54
N THR A 206 -21.89 12.20 -1.31
CA THR A 206 -22.98 13.11 -0.95
C THR A 206 -24.25 12.37 -0.55
N LEU A 207 -24.23 11.03 -0.57
CA LEU A 207 -25.36 10.22 -0.14
C LEU A 207 -25.58 10.33 1.38
N PRO A 208 -26.83 10.15 1.85
CA PRO A 208 -27.11 10.04 3.27
C PRO A 208 -26.31 8.90 3.92
N PRO A 209 -25.80 9.07 5.16
CA PRO A 209 -25.03 8.05 5.86
C PRO A 209 -25.69 6.67 5.89
N GLN A 210 -27.01 6.61 6.08
CA GLN A 210 -27.75 5.34 6.12
C GLN A 210 -27.70 4.59 4.79
N GLN A 211 -27.67 5.31 3.66
CA GLN A 211 -27.61 4.68 2.34
C GLN A 211 -26.21 4.14 2.04
N ILE A 212 -25.16 4.92 2.36
CA ILE A 212 -23.80 4.46 2.10
C ILE A 212 -23.40 3.32 3.05
N GLU A 213 -23.85 3.33 4.30
CA GLU A 213 -23.62 2.21 5.24
C GLU A 213 -24.31 0.91 4.77
N ARG A 214 -25.49 1.01 4.16
CA ARG A 214 -26.13 -0.14 3.49
C ARG A 214 -25.27 -0.64 2.33
N ASN A 215 -24.80 0.25 1.45
CA ASN A 215 -23.92 -0.12 0.34
C ASN A 215 -22.63 -0.81 0.81
N LEU A 216 -22.03 -0.32 1.92
CA LEU A 216 -20.84 -0.91 2.53
C LEU A 216 -21.16 -2.28 3.16
N THR A 217 -22.32 -2.42 3.79
CA THR A 217 -22.79 -3.71 4.34
C THR A 217 -22.97 -4.73 3.22
N GLU A 218 -23.66 -4.36 2.13
CA GLU A 218 -23.82 -5.22 0.96
C GLU A 218 -22.46 -5.59 0.35
N LEU A 219 -21.52 -4.63 0.27
CA LEU A 219 -20.16 -4.86 -0.21
C LEU A 219 -19.41 -5.86 0.68
N ASN A 220 -19.54 -5.76 2.00
CA ASN A 220 -18.95 -6.63 3.01
C ASN A 220 -19.54 -8.07 3.00
N GLU A 221 -20.77 -8.22 2.51
CA GLU A 221 -21.46 -9.50 2.40
C GLU A 221 -21.18 -10.24 1.09
N LYS A 222 -20.62 -9.57 0.07
CA LYS A 222 -20.34 -10.17 -1.25
C LYS A 222 -19.43 -11.39 -1.21
N ASP A 223 -18.49 -11.45 -0.27
CA ASP A 223 -17.58 -12.58 -0.11
C ASP A 223 -17.36 -12.87 1.38
N HIS A 224 -17.50 -14.13 1.78
CA HIS A 224 -17.32 -14.55 3.17
C HIS A 224 -15.87 -14.44 3.64
N ASN A 225 -14.90 -14.43 2.73
CA ASN A 225 -13.47 -14.32 3.03
C ASN A 225 -13.00 -12.88 3.17
N ILE A 226 -13.69 -11.93 2.54
CA ILE A 226 -13.33 -10.52 2.58
C ILE A 226 -14.18 -9.83 3.64
N LYS A 227 -13.51 -9.13 4.55
CA LYS A 227 -14.18 -8.33 5.56
C LYS A 227 -13.64 -6.92 5.53
N ILE A 228 -14.54 -5.96 5.66
CA ILE A 228 -14.21 -4.55 5.73
C ILE A 228 -14.63 -3.94 7.05
N THR A 229 -13.81 -3.00 7.52
CA THR A 229 -14.14 -2.10 8.63
C THR A 229 -14.03 -0.68 8.12
N TRP A 230 -15.06 0.13 8.35
CA TRP A 230 -15.13 1.50 7.82
C TRP A 230 -15.23 2.55 8.91
N GLU A 231 -14.74 3.74 8.58
CA GLU A 231 -14.85 4.96 9.38
C GLU A 231 -15.43 6.06 8.48
N SER A 232 -16.12 7.01 9.10
CA SER A 232 -16.73 8.14 8.39
C SER A 232 -16.59 9.43 9.18
N GLY A 233 -16.64 10.55 8.48
CA GLY A 233 -16.68 11.85 9.12
C GLY A 233 -16.37 13.00 8.17
N ARG A 234 -16.20 14.19 8.75
CA ARG A 234 -15.71 15.38 8.04
C ARG A 234 -14.20 15.53 8.10
N LYS A 235 -13.55 14.72 8.92
CA LYS A 235 -12.10 14.60 9.07
C LYS A 235 -11.77 13.12 9.13
N ILE A 236 -10.87 12.64 8.27
CA ILE A 236 -10.48 11.23 8.23
C ILE A 236 -9.01 11.07 7.87
N ASP A 237 -8.42 9.96 8.28
CA ASP A 237 -7.03 9.64 8.01
C ASP A 237 -6.94 8.61 6.87
N TYR A 238 -6.12 8.90 5.86
CA TYR A 238 -5.86 7.98 4.76
C TYR A 238 -4.37 7.99 4.41
N LEU A 239 -3.75 6.81 4.43
CA LEU A 239 -2.31 6.64 4.30
C LEU A 239 -1.55 7.46 5.35
N ASP A 240 -0.89 8.51 4.89
CA ASP A 240 -0.01 9.36 5.66
C ASP A 240 -0.54 10.80 5.73
N VAL A 241 -1.83 10.99 5.38
CA VAL A 241 -2.55 12.26 5.24
C VAL A 241 -3.83 12.24 6.08
N THR A 242 -4.02 13.27 6.89
CA THR A 242 -5.31 13.60 7.49
C THR A 242 -6.03 14.57 6.57
N VAL A 243 -7.23 14.21 6.11
CA VAL A 243 -8.06 15.01 5.22
C VAL A 243 -9.22 15.59 6.02
N ASN A 244 -9.37 16.91 6.00
CA ASN A 244 -10.49 17.62 6.62
C ASN A 244 -11.28 18.38 5.54
N ILE A 245 -12.60 18.34 5.59
CA ILE A 245 -13.43 19.11 4.66
C ILE A 245 -13.44 20.58 5.09
N GLU A 246 -12.96 21.46 4.21
CA GLU A 246 -12.99 22.92 4.37
C GLU A 246 -13.58 23.54 3.11
N ILE A 247 -14.90 23.75 3.11
CA ILE A 247 -15.66 24.15 1.91
C ILE A 247 -15.06 25.43 1.31
N PRO A 248 -14.79 25.47 -0.02
CA PRO A 248 -15.14 24.48 -1.05
C PRO A 248 -14.01 23.48 -1.38
N ASN A 249 -13.01 23.30 -0.52
CA ASN A 249 -11.83 22.46 -0.73
C ASN A 249 -11.62 21.45 0.42
N PHE A 250 -10.43 20.85 0.47
CA PHE A 250 -9.94 20.10 1.61
C PHE A 250 -8.77 20.81 2.28
N ARG A 251 -8.64 20.62 3.59
CA ARG A 251 -7.44 20.91 4.37
C ARG A 251 -6.73 19.61 4.69
N THR A 252 -5.45 19.52 4.36
CA THR A 252 -4.66 18.30 4.53
C THR A 252 -3.50 18.54 5.48
N THR A 253 -3.23 17.58 6.35
CA THR A 253 -2.11 17.60 7.32
C THR A 253 -1.45 16.22 7.43
N VAL A 254 -0.25 16.14 8.00
CA VAL A 254 0.47 14.87 8.12
C VAL A 254 -0.13 14.01 9.23
N PHE A 255 -0.63 12.83 8.86
CA PHE A 255 -1.12 11.86 9.82
C PHE A 255 0.03 11.08 10.47
N ARG A 256 -0.08 10.84 11.79
CA ARG A 256 0.78 9.96 12.56
C ARG A 256 -0.08 9.10 13.47
N LYS A 257 0.14 7.78 13.45
CA LYS A 257 -0.52 6.87 14.37
C LYS A 257 -0.14 7.21 15.81
N LEU A 258 -1.11 7.15 16.73
CA LEU A 258 -0.94 7.54 18.12
C LEU A 258 0.20 6.79 18.83
N ALA A 259 0.38 5.50 18.53
CA ALA A 259 1.43 4.68 19.11
C ALA A 259 2.78 4.77 18.37
N ALA A 260 2.88 5.55 17.29
CA ALA A 260 4.13 5.67 16.54
C ALA A 260 5.18 6.41 17.38
N LYS A 261 6.24 5.68 17.75
CA LYS A 261 7.42 6.27 18.40
C LYS A 261 8.08 7.24 17.41
N PRO A 262 8.57 8.41 17.84
CA PRO A 262 9.24 9.38 16.97
C PRO A 262 10.67 8.93 16.62
N TYR A 263 10.85 7.65 16.29
CA TYR A 263 12.13 7.06 15.97
C TYR A 263 12.42 7.24 14.47
N VAL A 264 13.55 7.86 14.18
CA VAL A 264 14.17 7.82 12.86
C VAL A 264 15.58 7.27 13.03
N LEU A 265 16.27 7.00 11.92
CA LEU A 265 17.64 6.54 12.00
C LEU A 265 18.49 7.49 12.86
N PRO A 266 19.11 7.02 13.97
CA PRO A 266 19.90 7.88 14.84
C PRO A 266 21.08 8.52 14.10
N PHE A 267 21.41 9.75 14.47
CA PHE A 267 22.45 10.52 13.79
C PHE A 267 23.83 9.82 13.80
N HIS A 268 24.16 9.14 14.90
CA HIS A 268 25.42 8.43 15.09
C HIS A 268 25.41 6.97 14.61
N SER A 269 24.38 6.56 13.85
CA SER A 269 24.38 5.22 13.26
C SER A 269 25.49 5.08 12.20
N SER A 270 25.97 3.86 11.98
CA SER A 270 27.04 3.55 11.02
C SER A 270 26.61 3.60 9.54
N HIS A 271 25.53 4.31 9.22
CA HIS A 271 25.04 4.43 7.85
C HIS A 271 25.82 5.50 7.08
N PRO A 272 25.88 5.41 5.75
CA PRO A 272 26.49 6.45 4.93
C PRO A 272 25.89 7.84 5.21
N GLN A 273 26.74 8.87 5.27
CA GLN A 273 26.32 10.23 5.62
C GLN A 273 25.21 10.79 4.72
N HIS A 274 25.13 10.36 3.46
CA HIS A 274 24.05 10.83 2.58
C HIS A 274 22.65 10.41 3.09
N VAL A 275 22.54 9.28 3.80
CA VAL A 275 21.28 8.81 4.40
C VAL A 275 20.85 9.76 5.52
N THR A 276 21.74 10.05 6.48
CA THR A 276 21.44 10.96 7.59
C THR A 276 21.17 12.39 7.10
N ARG A 277 21.88 12.87 6.07
CA ARG A 277 21.63 14.17 5.43
C ARG A 277 20.26 14.25 4.75
N ASN A 278 19.75 13.14 4.23
CA ASN A 278 18.48 13.10 3.51
C ASN A 278 17.26 12.98 4.40
N ILE A 279 17.41 12.57 5.66
CA ILE A 279 16.27 12.42 6.58
C ILE A 279 15.58 13.77 6.86
N PRO A 280 16.27 14.85 7.27
CA PRO A 280 15.63 16.16 7.45
C PRO A 280 15.01 16.68 6.15
N TYR A 281 15.72 16.53 5.03
CA TYR A 281 15.26 16.95 3.71
C TYR A 281 13.97 16.24 3.29
N ALA A 282 13.93 14.91 3.40
CA ALA A 282 12.78 14.11 3.01
C ALA A 282 11.57 14.36 3.92
N ALA A 283 11.80 14.60 5.22
CA ALA A 283 10.76 14.97 6.17
C ALA A 283 10.14 16.33 5.81
N ALA A 284 10.95 17.35 5.54
CA ALA A 284 10.49 18.68 5.11
C ALA A 284 9.73 18.62 3.76
N HIS A 285 10.25 17.82 2.82
CA HIS A 285 9.59 17.59 1.53
C HIS A 285 8.23 16.88 1.68
N ARG A 286 8.11 15.92 2.60
CA ARG A 286 6.83 15.28 2.92
C ARG A 286 5.85 16.27 3.54
N ALA A 287 6.28 17.05 4.55
CA ALA A 287 5.46 18.05 5.21
C ALA A 287 4.91 19.09 4.21
N THR A 288 5.78 19.64 3.37
CA THR A 288 5.41 20.66 2.37
C THR A 288 4.45 20.13 1.31
N ARG A 289 4.55 18.84 0.96
CA ARG A 289 3.61 18.23 0.00
C ARG A 289 2.24 17.97 0.59
N ILE A 290 2.17 17.58 1.86
CA ILE A 290 0.94 17.15 2.51
C ILE A 290 0.19 18.33 3.15
N CYS A 291 0.87 19.23 3.83
CA CYS A 291 0.22 20.37 4.49
C CYS A 291 -0.30 21.35 3.44
N SER A 292 -1.62 21.59 3.45
CA SER A 292 -2.22 22.54 2.49
C SER A 292 -2.15 24.01 2.96
N HIS A 293 -1.96 24.24 4.26
CA HIS A 293 -1.89 25.58 4.85
C HIS A 293 -0.51 25.86 5.47
N PRO A 294 -0.01 27.12 5.39
CA PRO A 294 1.28 27.51 5.96
C PRO A 294 1.38 27.23 7.47
N GLU A 295 0.31 27.47 8.23
CA GLU A 295 0.34 27.27 9.69
C GLU A 295 0.47 25.79 10.08
N ASP A 296 -0.20 24.90 9.33
CA ASP A 296 -0.05 23.45 9.55
C ASP A 296 1.35 22.98 9.16
N LEU A 297 1.93 23.57 8.09
CA LEU A 297 3.30 23.28 7.69
C LEU A 297 4.29 23.69 8.79
N LYS A 298 4.12 24.86 9.39
CA LYS A 298 4.98 25.33 10.49
C LYS A 298 4.93 24.38 11.69
N ILE A 299 3.73 24.04 12.16
CA ILE A 299 3.52 23.08 13.25
C ILE A 299 4.17 21.72 12.92
N GLU A 300 4.06 21.30 11.66
CA GLU A 300 4.64 20.04 11.20
C GLU A 300 6.17 20.06 11.16
N LEU A 301 6.78 21.17 10.73
CA LEU A 301 8.23 21.36 10.75
C LEU A 301 8.77 21.38 12.19
N ASP A 302 8.04 21.98 13.13
CA ASP A 302 8.40 21.96 14.56
C ASP A 302 8.39 20.53 15.12
N LYS A 303 7.36 19.74 14.79
CA LYS A 303 7.30 18.31 15.15
C LYS A 303 8.48 17.53 14.56
N ILE A 304 8.83 17.79 13.30
CA ILE A 304 9.98 17.16 12.64
C ILE A 304 11.28 17.55 13.35
N ARG A 305 11.45 18.83 13.72
CA ARG A 305 12.62 19.30 14.46
C ARG A 305 12.77 18.56 15.79
N ILE A 306 11.68 18.47 16.58
CA ILE A 306 11.68 17.75 17.86
C ILE A 306 12.06 16.29 17.66
N MET A 307 11.44 15.62 16.68
CA MET A 307 11.76 14.23 16.33
C MET A 307 13.25 14.06 15.99
N LEU A 308 13.85 14.93 15.19
CA LEU A 308 15.27 14.86 14.83
C LEU A 308 16.19 15.07 16.04
N LEU A 309 15.86 16.02 16.92
CA LEU A 309 16.60 16.27 18.15
C LEU A 309 16.59 15.05 19.09
N LEU A 310 15.43 14.39 19.23
CA LEU A 310 15.30 13.15 20.01
C LEU A 310 16.20 12.03 19.46
N ASN A 311 16.43 12.00 18.14
CA ASN A 311 17.32 11.05 17.46
C ASN A 311 18.77 11.56 17.31
N LYS A 312 19.15 12.54 18.15
CA LYS A 312 20.52 13.07 18.31
C LYS A 312 21.08 13.81 17.09
N TYR A 313 20.22 14.34 16.21
CA TYR A 313 20.68 15.21 15.13
C TYR A 313 21.11 16.58 15.68
N PRO A 314 22.31 17.09 15.34
CA PRO A 314 22.76 18.41 15.78
C PRO A 314 21.85 19.52 15.21
N PRO A 315 21.51 20.57 15.98
CA PRO A 315 20.63 21.65 15.52
C PRO A 315 21.07 22.29 14.20
N LYS A 316 22.35 22.67 14.09
CA LYS A 316 22.93 23.23 12.85
C LYS A 316 22.82 22.29 11.65
N PHE A 317 22.85 20.98 11.88
CA PHE A 317 22.69 19.98 10.83
C PHE A 317 21.24 19.92 10.36
N ILE A 318 20.27 19.96 11.29
CA ILE A 318 18.85 20.03 10.98
C ILE A 318 18.57 21.28 10.13
N ASP A 319 18.98 22.46 10.61
CA ASP A 319 18.74 23.74 9.94
C ASP A 319 19.32 23.75 8.52
N LYS A 320 20.55 23.26 8.36
CA LYS A 320 21.23 23.18 7.06
C LYS A 320 20.47 22.33 6.06
N HIS A 321 20.00 21.14 6.46
CA HIS A 321 19.42 20.14 5.57
C HIS A 321 17.91 20.31 5.34
N THR A 322 17.18 20.85 6.33
CA THR A 322 15.81 21.34 6.14
C THR A 322 15.83 22.58 5.25
N GLY A 323 16.70 23.56 5.52
CA GLY A 323 16.86 24.75 4.67
C GLY A 323 17.35 24.43 3.25
N ARG A 324 18.10 23.33 3.06
CA ARG A 324 18.47 22.83 1.73
C ARG A 324 17.24 22.53 0.88
N PHE A 325 16.24 21.85 1.45
CA PHE A 325 15.00 21.56 0.74
C PHE A 325 14.31 22.83 0.23
N PHE A 326 14.18 23.84 1.08
CA PHE A 326 13.54 25.09 0.68
C PHE A 326 14.32 25.83 -0.40
N ARG A 327 15.65 25.94 -0.26
CA ARG A 327 16.50 26.55 -1.31
C ARG A 327 16.37 25.84 -2.66
N ASP A 328 16.38 24.51 -2.65
CA ASP A 328 16.30 23.70 -3.88
C ASP A 328 14.91 23.79 -4.55
N THR A 329 13.85 24.08 -3.77
CA THR A 329 12.45 24.02 -4.25
C THR A 329 11.84 25.39 -4.54
N THR A 330 12.22 26.45 -3.82
CA THR A 330 11.63 27.80 -3.99
C THR A 330 12.54 28.77 -4.74
N GLY A 331 13.79 28.40 -5.05
CA GLY A 331 14.77 29.28 -5.71
C GLY A 331 15.13 30.54 -4.90
N THR A 332 14.58 30.71 -3.69
CA THR A 332 14.74 31.88 -2.84
C THR A 332 15.39 31.46 -1.52
N GLN A 333 16.45 32.18 -1.13
CA GLN A 333 17.00 32.14 0.22
C GLN A 333 15.99 32.76 1.20
N THR A 334 14.89 32.08 1.49
CA THR A 334 13.92 32.60 2.47
C THR A 334 14.23 32.01 3.84
N THR A 335 14.96 32.80 4.63
CA THR A 335 15.22 32.56 6.06
C THR A 335 14.00 32.85 6.96
N GLU A 336 12.86 33.23 6.41
CA GLU A 336 11.69 33.70 7.19
C GLU A 336 10.67 32.60 7.54
N LEU A 337 10.92 31.34 7.19
CA LEU A 337 10.08 30.18 7.56
C LEU A 337 10.81 29.17 8.47
N LEU A 338 11.98 29.53 9.00
CA LEU A 338 12.69 28.83 10.08
C LEU A 338 12.67 29.72 11.33
#